data_AF-A0A4Q2XB62-F1
#
_entry.id   AF-A0A4Q2XB62-F1
#
_cell.length_a   1.000
_cell.length_b   1.000
_cell.length_c   1.000
_cell.angle_alpha   90.00
_cell.angle_beta   90.00
_cell.angle_gamma   90.00
#
_symmetry.space_group_name_H-M   'P 1'
#
loop_
_entity.id
_entity.type
_entity.pdbx_description
1 polymer ?
#
loop_
_entity_poly.entity_id
_entity_poly.type
_entity_poly.pdbx_seq_one_letter_code
_entity_poly.pdbx_strand_id
1 'polypeptide(L)'
;MNFPTGVLVAAVGAAVGFLAAVGTRDTGGEGRGDAGRGKAVTGSPGREEYQLSKLEQVLKQKGPGPNYRAHMERLTTEELRGLLRELSLTQLEQVHRNPYANNPPALGEAAEELYRREGLAALQWATGDGFIPDSPQGDLLRVLLLVAVAEDPAGAKPWVDAYQKALEGSMAGAWNPFIEQAIRAASSQGVDALLRLKEIYGVDVLGKADLTTGQLPADFDFKRLLQEFPQSHGLNATVRLWAAKDPEGAWKALREMDAENKWTTSRYATSLFTGMSQTMGEEAATKWLASRLDEVSGPYRDRLLFSLLNDQRMNYQVAEQASIPCHSGWRCSSVPPSPSAGSAATGLNQGRTM
;
A
#
# COMPACT_ATOMS: atom_id res chain seq x y z
N MET A 1 19.30 -35.92 40.92
CA MET A 1 18.10 -36.08 41.77
C MET A 1 16.99 -35.20 41.19
N ASN A 2 15.94 -35.87 40.74
CA ASN A 2 14.53 -35.54 40.47
C ASN A 2 14.03 -34.07 40.35
N PHE A 3 13.39 -33.82 39.20
CA PHE A 3 12.36 -32.80 38.89
C PHE A 3 10.99 -33.14 39.54
N PRO A 4 9.95 -32.26 39.50
CA PRO A 4 9.05 -32.11 38.32
C PRO A 4 8.70 -30.62 37.97
N THR A 5 8.60 -30.16 36.72
CA THR A 5 7.66 -30.40 35.58
C THR A 5 6.31 -29.65 35.65
N GLY A 6 5.98 -28.88 34.60
CA GLY A 6 4.61 -28.52 34.15
C GLY A 6 4.44 -27.02 33.80
N VAL A 7 3.88 -26.57 32.67
CA VAL A 7 3.15 -27.21 31.56
C VAL A 7 3.27 -26.31 30.32
N LEU A 8 3.44 -26.93 29.15
CA LEU A 8 3.46 -26.35 27.80
C LEU A 8 2.20 -26.87 27.08
N VAL A 9 1.38 -26.01 26.50
CA VAL A 9 0.19 -26.42 25.72
C VAL A 9 0.36 -25.98 24.26
N ALA A 10 0.48 -26.97 23.39
CA ALA A 10 0.22 -26.89 21.96
C ALA A 10 -0.90 -27.89 21.64
N ALA A 11 -1.88 -27.49 20.83
CA ALA A 11 -2.83 -28.40 20.22
C ALA A 11 -3.17 -27.94 18.79
N VAL A 12 -2.84 -28.81 17.85
CA VAL A 12 -3.29 -28.84 16.45
C VAL A 12 -4.24 -30.04 16.33
N GLY A 13 -5.31 -29.94 15.53
CA GLY A 13 -6.06 -31.14 15.13
C GLY A 13 -7.45 -30.89 14.55
N ALA A 14 -7.60 -31.22 13.27
CA ALA A 14 -8.76 -31.06 12.39
C ALA A 14 -10.03 -31.89 12.75
N ALA A 15 -11.17 -31.50 12.16
CA ALA A 15 -12.25 -32.43 11.83
C ALA A 15 -12.94 -32.03 10.51
N VAL A 16 -12.85 -32.92 9.52
CA VAL A 16 -13.59 -32.94 8.25
C VAL A 16 -14.84 -33.79 8.45
N GLY A 17 -16.01 -33.27 8.09
CA GLY A 17 -17.29 -34.00 8.11
C GLY A 17 -17.86 -34.12 6.70
N PHE A 18 -17.70 -35.30 6.12
CA PHE A 18 -18.33 -35.74 4.86
C PHE A 18 -19.62 -36.51 5.24
N LEU A 19 -20.78 -36.10 4.72
CA LEU A 19 -21.99 -36.91 4.77
C LEU A 19 -22.47 -37.18 3.34
N ALA A 20 -22.20 -38.41 2.92
CA ALA A 20 -22.85 -39.04 1.78
C ALA A 20 -24.24 -39.53 2.20
N ALA A 21 -25.24 -39.29 1.35
CA ALA A 21 -26.53 -39.98 1.40
C ALA A 21 -26.57 -41.06 0.31
N VAL A 22 -26.57 -42.30 0.78
CA VAL A 22 -27.03 -43.56 0.16
C VAL A 22 -28.49 -43.37 -0.30
N GLY A 23 -29.02 -43.85 -1.44
CA GLY A 23 -28.77 -45.04 -2.24
C GLY A 23 -29.94 -46.03 -2.08
N THR A 24 -30.84 -46.15 -3.06
CA THR A 24 -31.77 -47.30 -3.22
C THR A 24 -31.95 -47.67 -4.69
N ARG A 25 -32.22 -48.96 -4.89
CA ARG A 25 -31.96 -49.86 -6.04
C ARG A 25 -33.07 -49.95 -7.11
N ASP A 26 -32.62 -50.36 -8.30
CA ASP A 26 -33.15 -51.31 -9.31
C ASP A 26 -34.68 -51.54 -9.48
N THR A 27 -35.19 -51.43 -10.72
CA THR A 27 -35.39 -52.56 -11.68
C THR A 27 -36.32 -52.17 -12.85
N GLY A 28 -35.93 -52.54 -14.07
CA GLY A 28 -36.78 -53.15 -15.11
C GLY A 28 -37.96 -52.39 -15.73
N GLY A 29 -37.89 -52.13 -17.04
CA GLY A 29 -39.06 -51.81 -17.86
C GLY A 29 -38.72 -51.48 -19.31
N GLU A 30 -38.80 -52.49 -20.19
CA GLU A 30 -38.72 -52.37 -21.65
C GLU A 30 -39.79 -51.42 -22.23
N GLY A 31 -39.41 -50.64 -23.24
CA GLY A 31 -40.31 -49.80 -24.03
C GLY A 31 -39.67 -49.43 -25.36
N ARG A 32 -39.89 -50.29 -26.35
CA ARG A 32 -39.48 -50.18 -27.76
C ARG A 32 -40.36 -49.12 -28.45
N GLY A 33 -39.78 -48.15 -29.16
CA GLY A 33 -40.59 -47.20 -29.94
C GLY A 33 -39.83 -46.06 -30.62
N ASP A 34 -39.55 -46.29 -31.90
CA ASP A 34 -39.70 -45.35 -33.02
C ASP A 34 -38.54 -44.43 -33.47
N ALA A 35 -38.41 -44.41 -34.79
CA ALA A 35 -37.37 -43.80 -35.59
C ALA A 35 -37.71 -42.34 -35.91
N GLY A 36 -36.77 -41.43 -35.70
CA GLY A 36 -36.90 -40.01 -36.01
C GLY A 36 -35.61 -39.43 -36.57
N ARG A 37 -35.64 -39.15 -37.86
CA ARG A 37 -34.56 -38.65 -38.73
C ARG A 37 -34.19 -37.19 -38.40
N GLY A 38 -32.88 -36.92 -38.30
CA GLY A 38 -32.29 -35.63 -38.70
C GLY A 38 -31.59 -34.81 -37.61
N LYS A 39 -30.27 -34.67 -37.74
CA LYS A 39 -29.60 -33.37 -37.91
C LYS A 39 -28.09 -33.54 -38.07
N ALA A 40 -27.55 -32.82 -39.02
CA ALA A 40 -26.11 -32.62 -39.21
C ALA A 40 -25.47 -32.08 -37.92
N VAL A 41 -24.28 -32.61 -37.58
CA VAL A 41 -23.36 -31.96 -36.65
C VAL A 41 -22.00 -31.90 -37.33
N THR A 42 -21.80 -30.82 -38.07
CA THR A 42 -20.50 -30.16 -38.19
C THR A 42 -20.13 -29.66 -36.79
N GLY A 43 -19.36 -30.44 -36.05
CA GLY A 43 -18.70 -30.01 -34.83
C GLY A 43 -17.24 -29.72 -35.16
N SER A 44 -16.91 -28.46 -35.47
CA SER A 44 -15.54 -27.97 -35.32
C SER A 44 -15.08 -28.28 -33.88
N PRO A 45 -13.81 -28.69 -33.66
CA PRO A 45 -13.29 -28.78 -32.31
C PRO A 45 -13.39 -27.40 -31.69
N GLY A 46 -14.23 -27.30 -30.66
CA GLY A 46 -14.52 -26.08 -29.94
C GLY A 46 -13.24 -25.48 -29.40
N ARG A 47 -13.03 -24.22 -29.76
CA ARG A 47 -12.25 -23.27 -28.98
C ARG A 47 -12.85 -23.30 -27.57
N GLU A 48 -12.20 -23.98 -26.64
CA GLU A 48 -12.57 -23.89 -25.23
C GLU A 48 -12.37 -22.44 -24.82
N GLU A 49 -13.46 -21.67 -24.79
CA GLU A 49 -13.49 -20.39 -24.10
C GLU A 49 -13.13 -20.66 -22.64
N TYR A 50 -11.92 -20.25 -22.26
CA TYR A 50 -11.42 -20.26 -20.90
C TYR A 50 -12.29 -19.31 -20.06
N GLN A 51 -13.45 -19.78 -19.62
CA GLN A 51 -14.37 -19.00 -18.79
C GLN A 51 -13.71 -18.73 -17.43
N LEU A 52 -13.51 -17.45 -17.14
CA LEU A 52 -12.96 -16.87 -15.89
C LEU A 52 -13.58 -17.48 -14.62
N SER A 53 -14.86 -17.84 -14.68
CA SER A 53 -15.61 -18.48 -13.59
C SER A 53 -15.08 -19.87 -13.21
N LYS A 54 -14.66 -20.68 -14.20
CA LYS A 54 -14.02 -21.99 -13.94
C LYS A 54 -12.62 -21.81 -13.39
N LEU A 55 -11.88 -20.79 -13.85
CA LEU A 55 -10.55 -20.48 -13.36
C LEU A 55 -10.63 -20.11 -11.87
N GLU A 56 -11.46 -19.14 -11.49
CA GLU A 56 -11.63 -18.78 -10.07
C GLU A 56 -12.08 -19.95 -9.19
N GLN A 57 -12.97 -20.81 -9.69
CA GLN A 57 -13.51 -21.93 -8.92
C GLN A 57 -12.46 -23.03 -8.70
N VAL A 58 -11.60 -23.31 -9.69
CA VAL A 58 -10.47 -24.24 -9.56
C VAL A 58 -9.40 -23.66 -8.62
N LEU A 59 -9.19 -22.34 -8.66
CA LEU A 59 -8.15 -21.65 -7.89
C LEU A 59 -8.52 -21.46 -6.42
N LYS A 60 -9.80 -21.29 -6.10
CA LYS A 60 -10.32 -21.20 -4.72
C LYS A 60 -10.31 -22.56 -3.98
N GLN A 61 -10.22 -23.69 -4.68
CA GLN A 61 -10.38 -25.03 -4.09
C GLN A 61 -9.07 -25.73 -3.65
N LYS A 62 -7.87 -25.19 -3.97
CA LYS A 62 -6.60 -25.88 -3.66
C LYS A 62 -5.49 -24.94 -3.15
N GLY A 63 -5.28 -24.94 -1.83
CA GLY A 63 -3.99 -24.55 -1.21
C GLY A 63 -3.68 -23.06 -1.10
N PRO A 64 -2.44 -22.68 -0.71
CA PRO A 64 -1.98 -21.29 -0.81
C PRO A 64 -2.24 -20.87 -2.26
N GLY A 65 -2.89 -19.71 -2.46
CA GLY A 65 -3.49 -19.34 -3.73
C GLY A 65 -2.58 -19.57 -4.95
N PRO A 66 -3.16 -19.71 -6.15
CA PRO A 66 -2.40 -20.12 -7.33
C PRO A 66 -1.14 -19.31 -7.57
N ASN A 67 -0.14 -20.00 -8.12
CA ASN A 67 1.00 -19.37 -8.76
C ASN A 67 0.52 -18.64 -10.04
N TYR A 68 -0.08 -17.47 -9.85
CA TYR A 68 -0.61 -16.63 -10.90
C TYR A 68 0.46 -16.32 -11.94
N ARG A 69 1.68 -15.99 -11.50
CA ARG A 69 2.82 -15.70 -12.37
C ARG A 69 3.07 -16.78 -13.41
N ALA A 70 3.25 -18.04 -12.97
CA ALA A 70 3.49 -19.16 -13.88
C ALA A 70 2.31 -19.45 -14.82
N HIS A 71 1.10 -19.01 -14.47
CA HIS A 71 -0.07 -19.10 -15.34
C HIS A 71 -0.07 -17.98 -16.39
N MET A 72 0.19 -16.73 -15.99
CA MET A 72 0.24 -15.58 -16.90
C MET A 72 1.31 -15.76 -17.98
N GLU A 73 2.47 -16.32 -17.62
CA GLU A 73 3.56 -16.64 -18.55
C GLU A 73 3.14 -17.60 -19.68
N ARG A 74 2.11 -18.44 -19.47
CA ARG A 74 1.64 -19.40 -20.48
C ARG A 74 0.59 -18.82 -21.42
N LEU A 75 -0.07 -17.74 -21.02
CA LEU A 75 -1.06 -17.06 -21.85
C LEU A 75 -0.35 -16.33 -22.98
N THR A 76 -0.99 -16.22 -24.15
CA THR A 76 -0.55 -15.34 -25.23
C THR A 76 -0.80 -13.86 -24.85
N THR A 77 -0.16 -12.94 -25.56
CA THR A 77 -0.37 -11.50 -25.34
C THR A 77 -1.84 -11.08 -25.50
N GLU A 78 -2.55 -11.65 -26.49
CA GLU A 78 -3.98 -11.35 -26.68
C GLU A 78 -4.86 -11.95 -25.58
N GLU A 79 -4.53 -13.13 -25.07
CA GLU A 79 -5.21 -13.72 -23.91
C GLU A 79 -4.96 -12.88 -22.64
N LEU A 80 -3.75 -12.37 -22.42
CA LEU A 80 -3.44 -11.46 -21.30
C LEU A 80 -4.23 -10.15 -21.40
N ARG A 81 -4.30 -9.57 -22.60
CA ARG A 81 -5.09 -8.37 -22.88
C ARG A 81 -6.58 -8.59 -22.62
N GLY A 82 -7.12 -9.73 -23.05
CA GLY A 82 -8.50 -10.14 -22.77
C GLY A 82 -8.75 -10.29 -21.27
N LEU A 83 -7.88 -11.03 -20.58
CA LEU A 83 -7.96 -11.26 -19.13
C LEU A 83 -7.93 -9.95 -18.34
N LEU A 84 -7.00 -9.04 -18.66
CA LEU A 84 -6.90 -7.74 -17.98
C LEU A 84 -8.19 -6.92 -18.13
N ARG A 85 -8.82 -6.91 -19.31
CA ARG A 85 -10.09 -6.21 -19.52
C ARG A 85 -11.20 -6.78 -18.63
N GLU A 86 -11.31 -8.11 -18.57
CA GLU A 86 -12.33 -8.77 -17.73
C GLU A 86 -12.11 -8.51 -16.23
N LEU A 87 -10.86 -8.58 -15.79
CA LEU A 87 -10.49 -8.31 -14.39
C LEU A 87 -10.70 -6.85 -14.01
N SER A 88 -10.34 -5.89 -14.87
CA SER A 88 -10.57 -4.45 -14.62
C SER A 88 -12.06 -4.10 -14.56
N LEU A 89 -12.90 -4.69 -15.41
CA LEU A 89 -14.35 -4.52 -15.32
C LEU A 89 -14.89 -5.01 -13.97
N THR A 90 -14.47 -6.22 -13.56
CA THR A 90 -14.87 -6.81 -12.29
C THR A 90 -14.39 -5.96 -11.11
N GLN A 91 -13.16 -5.43 -11.18
CA GLN A 91 -12.59 -4.58 -10.14
C GLN A 91 -13.34 -3.27 -10.01
N LEU A 92 -13.66 -2.61 -11.12
CA LEU A 92 -14.42 -1.36 -11.11
C LEU A 92 -15.79 -1.55 -10.45
N GLU A 93 -16.48 -2.67 -10.73
CA GLU A 93 -17.74 -3.01 -10.04
C GLU A 93 -17.54 -3.23 -8.53
N GLN A 94 -16.44 -3.84 -8.13
CA GLN A 94 -16.12 -4.07 -6.71
C GLN A 94 -15.78 -2.77 -5.98
N VAL A 95 -14.99 -1.88 -6.59
CA VAL A 95 -14.62 -0.57 -6.01
C VAL A 95 -15.87 0.30 -5.82
N HIS A 96 -16.81 0.29 -6.78
CA HIS A 96 -18.09 0.99 -6.63
C HIS A 96 -18.93 0.46 -5.45
N ARG A 97 -18.84 -0.84 -5.13
CA ARG A 97 -19.53 -1.43 -3.98
C ARG A 97 -18.78 -1.23 -2.67
N ASN A 98 -17.45 -1.24 -2.72
CA ASN A 98 -16.55 -1.07 -1.60
C ASN A 98 -15.29 -0.31 -2.07
N PRO A 99 -15.18 0.99 -1.76
CA PRO A 99 -14.02 1.80 -2.11
C PRO A 99 -12.68 1.28 -1.55
N TYR A 100 -12.72 0.38 -0.57
CA TYR A 100 -11.55 -0.25 0.04
C TYR A 100 -11.23 -1.65 -0.55
N ALA A 101 -11.88 -2.05 -1.64
CA ALA A 101 -11.58 -3.31 -2.31
C ALA A 101 -10.15 -3.28 -2.87
N ASN A 102 -9.31 -4.20 -2.40
CA ASN A 102 -7.97 -4.40 -2.95
C ASN A 102 -8.04 -4.90 -4.39
N ASN A 103 -7.06 -4.52 -5.21
CA ASN A 103 -6.91 -5.11 -6.54
C ASN A 103 -6.74 -6.65 -6.42
N PRO A 104 -7.36 -7.45 -7.31
CA PRO A 104 -7.16 -8.89 -7.31
C PRO A 104 -5.68 -9.19 -7.62
N PRO A 105 -5.01 -10.13 -6.91
CA PRO A 105 -3.61 -10.45 -7.19
C PRO A 105 -3.36 -10.84 -8.65
N ALA A 106 -4.32 -11.52 -9.30
CA ALA A 106 -4.26 -11.89 -10.70
C ALA A 106 -4.14 -10.69 -11.66
N LEU A 107 -4.77 -9.56 -11.32
CA LEU A 107 -4.76 -8.34 -12.13
C LEU A 107 -3.35 -7.72 -12.15
N GLY A 108 -2.68 -7.69 -11.00
CA GLY A 108 -1.28 -7.23 -10.90
C GLY A 108 -0.33 -8.13 -11.68
N GLU A 109 -0.40 -9.44 -11.49
CA GLU A 109 0.50 -10.41 -12.17
C GLU A 109 0.27 -10.43 -13.69
N ALA A 110 -0.97 -10.30 -14.16
CA ALA A 110 -1.26 -10.21 -15.60
C ALA A 110 -0.71 -8.90 -16.20
N ALA A 111 -0.77 -7.79 -15.47
CA ALA A 111 -0.22 -6.51 -15.89
C ALA A 111 1.31 -6.53 -15.91
N GLU A 112 1.94 -7.14 -14.90
CA GLU A 112 3.38 -7.39 -14.85
C GLU A 112 3.85 -8.19 -16.08
N GLU A 113 3.18 -9.29 -16.38
CA GLU A 113 3.53 -10.12 -17.53
C GLU A 113 3.31 -9.41 -18.87
N LEU A 114 2.20 -8.69 -19.03
CA LEU A 114 1.95 -7.93 -20.27
C LEU A 114 3.01 -6.84 -20.46
N TYR A 115 3.31 -6.07 -19.41
CA TYR A 115 4.33 -5.02 -19.48
C TYR A 115 5.73 -5.59 -19.74
N ARG A 116 6.06 -6.75 -19.16
CA ARG A 116 7.32 -7.43 -19.45
C ARG A 116 7.49 -7.78 -20.93
N ARG A 117 6.39 -8.12 -21.63
CA ARG A 117 6.39 -8.49 -23.05
C ARG A 117 6.39 -7.29 -23.99
N GLU A 118 5.61 -6.26 -23.66
CA GLU A 118 5.32 -5.15 -24.58
C GLU A 118 5.92 -3.81 -24.15
N GLY A 119 6.37 -3.69 -22.90
CA GLY A 119 6.83 -2.45 -22.30
C GLY A 119 5.81 -1.32 -22.46
N LEU A 120 6.26 -0.18 -22.96
CA LEU A 120 5.43 1.01 -23.18
C LEU A 120 4.28 0.78 -24.18
N ALA A 121 4.36 -0.23 -25.06
CA ALA A 121 3.25 -0.56 -25.96
C ALA A 121 2.02 -1.09 -25.21
N ALA A 122 2.19 -1.68 -24.02
CA ALA A 122 1.07 -2.06 -23.16
C ALA A 122 0.31 -0.82 -22.65
N LEU A 123 1.01 0.27 -22.32
CA LEU A 123 0.40 1.53 -21.89
C LEU A 123 -0.35 2.20 -23.04
N GLN A 124 0.21 2.16 -24.26
CA GLN A 124 -0.46 2.65 -25.46
C GLN A 124 -1.76 1.87 -25.72
N TRP A 125 -1.70 0.54 -25.67
CA TRP A 125 -2.89 -0.31 -25.82
C TRP A 125 -3.95 -0.02 -24.76
N ALA A 126 -3.53 0.16 -23.51
CA ALA A 126 -4.42 0.46 -22.38
C ALA A 126 -5.14 1.80 -22.52
N THR A 127 -4.48 2.77 -23.15
CA THR A 127 -5.02 4.12 -23.36
C THR A 127 -6.10 4.14 -24.45
N GLY A 128 -6.08 3.20 -25.39
CA GLY A 128 -7.07 3.13 -26.47
C GLY A 128 -7.17 4.43 -27.27
N ASP A 129 -8.42 4.89 -27.50
CA ASP A 129 -8.72 6.15 -28.20
C ASP A 129 -8.62 7.40 -27.30
N GLY A 130 -8.33 7.22 -26.00
CA GLY A 130 -8.21 8.33 -25.06
C GLY A 130 -8.35 7.90 -23.59
N PHE A 131 -7.79 8.71 -22.70
CA PHE A 131 -7.84 8.48 -21.26
C PHE A 131 -9.14 9.00 -20.64
N ILE A 132 -9.87 8.12 -19.94
CA ILE A 132 -11.03 8.44 -19.12
C ILE A 132 -10.81 7.82 -17.73
N PRO A 133 -10.54 8.62 -16.68
CA PRO A 133 -10.12 8.09 -15.37
C PRO A 133 -11.11 7.09 -14.73
N ASP A 134 -12.40 7.40 -14.76
CA ASP A 134 -13.46 6.59 -14.13
C ASP A 134 -14.08 5.60 -15.11
N SER A 135 -13.24 4.98 -15.95
CA SER A 135 -13.65 3.96 -16.92
C SER A 135 -12.87 2.66 -16.72
N PRO A 136 -13.36 1.52 -17.23
CA PRO A 136 -12.61 0.27 -17.23
C PRO A 136 -11.22 0.41 -17.89
N GLN A 137 -11.12 1.21 -18.94
CA GLN A 137 -9.85 1.55 -19.61
C GLN A 137 -8.95 2.40 -18.71
N GLY A 138 -9.51 3.35 -17.96
CA GLY A 138 -8.79 4.16 -16.98
C GLY A 138 -8.19 3.31 -15.86
N ASP A 139 -8.95 2.37 -15.32
CA ASP A 139 -8.46 1.43 -14.31
C ASP A 139 -7.38 0.49 -14.86
N LEU A 140 -7.57 -0.02 -16.08
CA LEU A 140 -6.58 -0.85 -16.75
C LEU A 140 -5.26 -0.11 -17.00
N LEU A 141 -5.34 1.16 -17.46
CA LEU A 141 -4.17 2.03 -17.57
C LEU A 141 -3.52 2.27 -16.21
N ARG A 142 -4.31 2.56 -15.17
CA ARG A 142 -3.81 2.76 -13.80
C ARG A 142 -3.02 1.55 -13.31
N VAL A 143 -3.53 0.34 -13.51
CA VAL A 143 -2.84 -0.91 -13.10
C VAL A 143 -1.52 -1.08 -13.85
N LEU A 144 -1.51 -0.89 -15.17
CA LEU A 144 -0.28 -0.99 -15.96
C LEU A 144 0.73 0.12 -15.61
N LEU A 145 0.26 1.31 -15.24
CA LEU A 145 1.13 2.37 -14.76
C LEU A 145 1.81 2.04 -13.44
N LEU A 146 1.13 1.37 -12.51
CA LEU A 146 1.74 0.89 -11.26
C LEU A 146 2.90 -0.08 -11.52
N VAL A 147 2.78 -0.92 -12.54
CA VAL A 147 3.87 -1.80 -12.99
C VAL A 147 4.97 -0.99 -13.68
N ALA A 148 4.60 -0.13 -14.62
CA ALA A 148 5.55 0.64 -15.41
C ALA A 148 6.43 1.54 -14.55
N VAL A 149 5.89 2.20 -13.51
CA VAL A 149 6.70 3.04 -12.62
C VAL A 149 7.63 2.25 -11.71
N ALA A 150 7.40 0.95 -11.51
CA ALA A 150 8.28 0.09 -10.76
C ALA A 150 9.45 -0.42 -11.63
N GLU A 151 9.19 -0.71 -12.91
CA GLU A 151 10.16 -1.29 -13.85
C GLU A 151 10.95 -0.24 -14.65
N ASP A 152 10.26 0.76 -15.20
CA ASP A 152 10.85 1.87 -15.99
C ASP A 152 10.19 3.22 -15.60
N PRO A 153 10.61 3.81 -14.46
CA PRO A 153 10.04 5.07 -14.00
C PRO A 153 10.23 6.23 -14.98
N ALA A 154 11.34 6.23 -15.75
CA ALA A 154 11.63 7.29 -16.71
C ALA A 154 10.69 7.21 -17.92
N GLY A 155 10.49 6.02 -18.49
CA GLY A 155 9.55 5.79 -19.58
C GLY A 155 8.09 5.95 -19.15
N ALA A 156 7.75 5.63 -17.90
CA ALA A 156 6.41 5.79 -17.36
C ALA A 156 6.05 7.25 -17.04
N LYS A 157 7.02 8.13 -16.77
CA LYS A 157 6.79 9.51 -16.32
C LYS A 157 5.82 10.31 -17.21
N PRO A 158 5.95 10.35 -18.56
CA PRO A 158 5.02 11.11 -19.39
C PRO A 158 3.57 10.65 -19.27
N TRP A 159 3.37 9.35 -19.05
CA TRP A 159 2.04 8.75 -18.86
C TRP A 159 1.47 9.08 -17.49
N VAL A 160 2.29 9.04 -16.44
CA VAL A 160 1.92 9.48 -15.09
C VAL A 160 1.52 10.95 -15.09
N ASP A 161 2.30 11.81 -15.75
CA ASP A 161 2.01 13.24 -15.85
C ASP A 161 0.67 13.47 -16.59
N ALA A 162 0.42 12.75 -17.69
CA ALA A 162 -0.84 12.82 -18.43
C ALA A 162 -2.03 12.34 -17.60
N TYR A 163 -1.87 11.22 -16.87
CA TYR A 163 -2.89 10.68 -15.98
C TYR A 163 -3.23 11.68 -14.87
N GLN A 164 -2.22 12.27 -14.22
CA GLN A 164 -2.40 13.26 -13.17
C GLN A 164 -3.07 14.54 -13.68
N LYS A 165 -2.65 15.04 -14.85
CA LYS A 165 -3.27 16.21 -15.47
C LYS A 165 -4.75 16.01 -15.75
N ALA A 166 -5.15 14.81 -16.19
CA ALA A 166 -6.56 14.53 -16.45
C ALA A 166 -7.40 14.33 -15.17
N LEU A 167 -6.76 14.15 -14.01
CA LEU A 167 -7.39 14.17 -12.70
C LEU A 167 -7.33 15.54 -11.99
N GLU A 168 -6.70 16.53 -12.61
CA GLU A 168 -6.50 17.85 -12.02
C GLU A 168 -7.86 18.48 -11.64
N GLY A 169 -7.96 19.00 -10.42
CA GLY A 169 -9.20 19.56 -9.87
C GLY A 169 -10.15 18.54 -9.22
N SER A 170 -9.85 17.23 -9.29
CA SER A 170 -10.57 16.20 -8.53
C SER A 170 -9.88 15.89 -7.19
N MET A 171 -10.64 15.38 -6.22
CA MET A 171 -10.08 14.82 -4.98
C MET A 171 -9.06 13.71 -5.27
N ALA A 172 -9.26 12.93 -6.35
CA ALA A 172 -8.34 11.88 -6.77
C ALA A 172 -7.01 12.43 -7.32
N GLY A 173 -7.01 13.61 -7.94
CA GLY A 173 -5.81 14.29 -8.44
C GLY A 173 -4.92 14.87 -7.33
N ALA A 174 -5.42 14.97 -6.09
CA ALA A 174 -4.60 15.37 -4.95
C ALA A 174 -3.64 14.26 -4.48
N TRP A 175 -3.90 13.01 -4.86
CA TRP A 175 -3.09 11.85 -4.50
C TRP A 175 -2.47 11.19 -5.74
N ASN A 176 -1.17 10.88 -5.67
CA ASN A 176 -0.47 10.21 -6.77
C ASN A 176 -0.05 8.79 -6.37
N PRO A 177 -0.87 7.76 -6.67
CA PRO A 177 -0.58 6.38 -6.28
C PRO A 177 0.70 5.81 -6.91
N PHE A 178 1.12 6.37 -8.04
CA PHE A 178 2.26 5.84 -8.79
C PHE A 178 3.60 6.18 -8.14
N ILE A 179 3.68 7.31 -7.44
CA ILE A 179 4.91 7.73 -6.77
C ILE A 179 5.24 6.80 -5.61
N GLU A 180 4.23 6.41 -4.82
CA GLU A 180 4.43 5.44 -3.73
C GLU A 180 4.94 4.10 -4.27
N GLN A 181 4.33 3.61 -5.37
CA GLN A 181 4.74 2.36 -5.99
C GLN A 181 6.17 2.42 -6.56
N ALA A 182 6.53 3.54 -7.21
CA ALA A 182 7.88 3.78 -7.70
C ALA A 182 8.89 3.76 -6.53
N ILE A 183 8.58 4.48 -5.44
CA ILE A 183 9.42 4.54 -4.25
C ILE A 183 9.59 3.14 -3.65
N ARG A 184 8.52 2.36 -3.52
CA ARG A 184 8.60 0.98 -3.01
C ARG A 184 9.56 0.12 -3.84
N ALA A 185 9.42 0.19 -5.17
CA ALA A 185 10.27 -0.58 -6.08
C ALA A 185 11.74 -0.11 -6.05
N ALA A 186 11.99 1.19 -6.01
CA ALA A 186 13.36 1.72 -5.90
C ALA A 186 13.98 1.41 -4.53
N SER A 187 13.21 1.43 -3.46
CA SER A 187 13.69 1.14 -2.10
C SER A 187 14.27 -0.27 -1.96
N SER A 188 13.69 -1.25 -2.66
CA SER A 188 14.20 -2.62 -2.67
C SER A 188 15.49 -2.79 -3.47
N GLN A 189 15.78 -1.86 -4.38
CA GLN A 189 17.03 -1.81 -5.15
C GLN A 189 18.13 -1.00 -4.45
N GLY A 190 17.76 -0.13 -3.52
CA GLY A 190 18.68 0.66 -2.70
C GLY A 190 18.67 2.16 -3.02
N VAL A 191 19.60 2.88 -2.38
CA VAL A 191 19.62 4.35 -2.39
C VAL A 191 19.86 4.93 -3.78
N ASP A 192 20.71 4.32 -4.60
CA ASP A 192 20.96 4.80 -5.96
C ASP A 192 19.70 4.84 -6.82
N ALA A 193 18.81 3.84 -6.68
CA ALA A 193 17.54 3.84 -7.39
C ALA A 193 16.60 4.95 -6.90
N LEU A 194 16.59 5.24 -5.59
CA LEU A 194 15.83 6.37 -5.02
C LEU A 194 16.35 7.73 -5.50
N LEU A 195 17.67 7.87 -5.67
CA LEU A 195 18.27 9.09 -6.24
C LEU A 195 17.90 9.28 -7.71
N ARG A 196 17.86 8.21 -8.50
CA ARG A 196 17.33 8.27 -9.87
C ARG A 196 15.87 8.70 -9.89
N LEU A 197 15.04 8.22 -8.96
CA LEU A 197 13.65 8.69 -8.86
C LEU A 197 13.57 10.19 -8.54
N LYS A 198 14.46 10.73 -7.72
CA LYS A 198 14.58 12.17 -7.47
C LYS A 198 14.91 12.95 -8.73
N GLU A 199 15.78 12.42 -9.59
CA GLU A 199 16.09 13.04 -10.89
C GLU A 199 14.88 13.04 -11.83
N ILE A 200 14.07 11.98 -11.80
CA ILE A 200 12.90 11.82 -12.68
C ILE A 200 11.71 12.65 -12.20
N TYR A 201 11.34 12.56 -10.92
CA TYR A 201 10.11 13.13 -10.35
C TYR A 201 10.33 14.38 -9.49
N GLY A 202 11.58 14.77 -9.24
CA GLY A 202 11.96 15.97 -8.47
C GLY A 202 12.25 15.71 -6.99
N VAL A 203 12.70 16.77 -6.31
CA VAL A 203 13.26 16.74 -4.95
C VAL A 203 12.25 16.26 -3.90
N ASP A 204 10.96 16.55 -4.08
CA ASP A 204 9.91 16.23 -3.11
C ASP A 204 9.32 14.82 -3.27
N VAL A 205 9.91 13.96 -4.11
CA VAL A 205 9.38 12.61 -4.37
C VAL A 205 9.20 11.81 -3.06
N LEU A 206 10.19 11.86 -2.15
CA LEU A 206 10.14 11.17 -0.86
C LEU A 206 9.32 11.91 0.21
N GLY A 207 8.87 13.14 -0.05
CA GLY A 207 7.93 13.84 0.83
C GLY A 207 6.49 13.36 0.65
N LYS A 208 6.23 12.59 -0.42
CA LYS A 208 4.89 12.17 -0.84
C LYS A 208 4.51 10.74 -0.45
N ALA A 209 5.46 9.94 0.04
CA ALA A 209 5.22 8.56 0.46
C ALA A 209 6.29 8.07 1.44
N ASP A 210 5.89 7.17 2.33
CA ASP A 210 6.77 6.56 3.33
C ASP A 210 7.59 5.40 2.72
N LEU A 211 8.88 5.36 3.06
CA LEU A 211 9.81 4.30 2.64
C LEU A 211 9.54 2.93 3.32
N THR A 212 8.58 2.83 4.24
CA THR A 212 8.32 1.62 5.05
C THR A 212 7.59 0.49 4.33
N THR A 213 7.36 0.58 3.04
CA THR A 213 6.46 -0.35 2.35
C THR A 213 7.16 -1.47 1.57
N GLY A 214 8.49 -1.55 1.59
CA GLY A 214 9.29 -2.58 0.91
C GLY A 214 10.41 -3.17 1.75
N GLN A 215 10.93 -4.34 1.36
CA GLN A 215 12.15 -4.89 1.94
C GLN A 215 13.36 -4.08 1.47
N LEU A 216 14.09 -3.49 2.41
CA LEU A 216 15.33 -2.77 2.10
C LEU A 216 16.50 -3.76 1.98
N PRO A 217 17.45 -3.50 1.06
CA PRO A 217 18.73 -4.20 1.03
C PRO A 217 19.44 -4.23 2.38
N ALA A 218 20.22 -5.29 2.63
CA ALA A 218 20.95 -5.45 3.88
C ALA A 218 22.01 -4.34 4.10
N ASP A 219 22.51 -3.76 3.02
CA ASP A 219 23.52 -2.70 2.95
C ASP A 219 22.93 -1.31 2.63
N PHE A 220 21.62 -1.12 2.82
CA PHE A 220 20.95 0.15 2.53
C PHE A 220 21.61 1.34 3.27
N ASP A 221 22.05 2.36 2.52
CA ASP A 221 22.78 3.52 3.02
C ASP A 221 21.83 4.65 3.48
N PHE A 222 21.25 4.48 4.67
CA PHE A 222 20.35 5.46 5.26
C PHE A 222 20.99 6.86 5.40
N LYS A 223 22.28 6.94 5.68
CA LYS A 223 23.01 8.20 5.85
C LYS A 223 23.01 9.00 4.56
N ARG A 224 23.46 8.38 3.46
CA ARG A 224 23.51 9.03 2.14
C ARG A 224 22.13 9.46 1.69
N LEU A 225 21.10 8.64 1.93
CA LEU A 225 19.73 9.01 1.60
C LEU A 225 19.29 10.29 2.32
N LEU A 226 19.53 10.41 3.63
CA LEU A 226 19.18 11.64 4.36
C LEU A 226 19.96 12.86 3.85
N GLN A 227 21.25 12.68 3.49
CA GLN A 227 22.09 13.77 2.98
C GLN A 227 21.61 14.29 1.63
N GLU A 228 21.12 13.40 0.78
CA GLU A 228 20.61 13.75 -0.54
C GLU A 228 19.18 14.31 -0.50
N PHE A 229 18.46 14.13 0.60
CA PHE A 229 17.09 14.61 0.78
C PHE A 229 16.92 15.45 2.08
N PRO A 230 17.72 16.51 2.29
CA PRO A 230 17.80 17.21 3.58
C PRO A 230 16.51 17.96 3.96
N GLN A 231 15.66 18.28 2.97
CA GLN A 231 14.40 19.00 3.17
C GLN A 231 13.17 18.08 3.13
N SER A 232 13.34 16.77 2.94
CA SER A 232 12.20 15.87 2.87
C SER A 232 11.59 15.60 4.25
N HIS A 233 10.33 16.00 4.42
CA HIS A 233 9.55 15.73 5.62
C HIS A 233 9.14 14.24 5.73
N GLY A 234 9.23 13.46 4.65
CA GLY A 234 8.81 12.05 4.59
C GLY A 234 9.86 11.02 5.05
N LEU A 235 11.00 11.46 5.62
CA LEU A 235 12.06 10.54 6.04
C LEU A 235 11.94 10.06 7.49
N ASN A 236 10.87 10.42 8.20
CA ASN A 236 10.63 9.94 9.57
C ASN A 236 10.58 8.41 9.65
N ALA A 237 9.80 7.79 8.76
CA ALA A 237 9.69 6.35 8.65
C ALA A 237 11.06 5.67 8.38
N THR A 238 11.92 6.34 7.63
CA THR A 238 13.28 5.89 7.28
C THR A 238 14.22 5.91 8.47
N VAL A 239 14.24 7.02 9.22
CA VAL A 239 15.05 7.12 10.44
C VAL A 239 14.56 6.12 11.48
N ARG A 240 13.24 5.90 11.58
CA ARG A 240 12.67 4.87 12.44
C ARG A 240 13.20 3.48 12.08
N LEU A 241 13.19 3.11 10.80
CA LEU A 241 13.74 1.83 10.34
C LEU A 241 15.25 1.71 10.61
N TRP A 242 16.00 2.78 10.37
CA TRP A 242 17.43 2.78 10.63
C TRP A 242 17.72 2.60 12.12
N ALA A 243 17.05 3.36 12.99
CA ALA A 243 17.23 3.29 14.43
C ALA A 243 16.83 1.93 15.02
N ALA A 244 15.86 1.24 14.42
CA ALA A 244 15.51 -0.13 14.78
C ALA A 244 16.66 -1.11 14.49
N LYS A 245 17.44 -0.88 13.43
CA LYS A 245 18.53 -1.76 12.98
C LYS A 245 19.88 -1.41 13.60
N ASP A 246 20.22 -0.12 13.64
CA ASP A 246 21.49 0.43 14.11
C ASP A 246 21.26 1.79 14.80
N PRO A 247 20.82 1.79 16.07
CA PRO A 247 20.55 3.02 16.82
C PRO A 247 21.75 3.95 16.93
N GLU A 248 22.95 3.38 17.16
CA GLU A 248 24.19 4.15 17.35
C GLU A 248 24.63 4.81 16.05
N GLY A 249 24.60 4.08 14.93
CA GLY A 249 24.90 4.63 13.62
C GLY A 249 23.93 5.74 13.23
N ALA A 250 22.64 5.55 13.48
CA ALA A 250 21.61 6.57 13.21
C ALA A 250 21.84 7.85 14.04
N TRP A 251 22.07 7.71 15.36
CA TRP A 251 22.37 8.86 16.24
C TRP A 251 23.59 9.63 15.79
N LYS A 252 24.71 8.92 15.57
CA LYS A 252 25.98 9.51 15.17
C LYS A 252 25.84 10.28 13.86
N ALA A 253 25.20 9.69 12.86
CA ALA A 253 25.02 10.34 11.56
C ALA A 253 24.12 11.57 11.63
N LEU A 254 22.99 11.52 12.36
CA LEU A 254 22.11 12.67 12.52
C LEU A 254 22.83 13.83 13.23
N ARG A 255 23.65 13.51 14.24
CA ARG A 255 24.50 14.48 14.96
C ARG A 255 25.54 15.12 14.05
N GLU A 256 26.18 14.34 13.18
CA GLU A 256 27.12 14.86 12.18
C GLU A 256 26.41 15.81 11.20
N MET A 257 25.21 15.46 10.73
CA MET A 257 24.42 16.29 9.81
C MET A 257 23.90 17.57 10.48
N ASP A 258 23.67 17.55 11.79
CA ASP A 258 23.29 18.73 12.58
C ASP A 258 24.35 19.82 12.65
N ALA A 259 25.62 19.46 12.45
CA ALA A 259 26.69 20.45 12.36
C ALA A 259 26.47 21.41 11.17
N GLU A 260 25.84 20.92 10.09
CA GLU A 260 25.55 21.66 8.86
C GLU A 260 24.13 22.24 8.88
N ASN A 261 23.16 21.53 9.46
CA ASN A 261 21.77 21.96 9.58
C ASN A 261 21.23 21.68 10.99
N LYS A 262 21.23 22.71 11.85
CA LYS A 262 21.02 22.67 13.33
C LYS A 262 19.65 22.14 13.84
N TRP A 263 18.91 21.37 13.05
CA TRP A 263 17.55 20.91 13.32
C TRP A 263 17.27 19.47 12.92
N THR A 264 18.21 18.80 12.25
CA THR A 264 18.08 17.44 11.73
C THR A 264 17.88 16.41 12.84
N THR A 265 18.73 16.37 13.88
CA THR A 265 18.55 15.38 14.96
C THR A 265 17.30 15.68 15.78
N SER A 266 17.03 16.96 16.08
CA SER A 266 15.79 17.33 16.79
C SER A 266 14.54 16.93 15.99
N ARG A 267 14.53 17.13 14.67
CA ARG A 267 13.41 16.75 13.78
C ARG A 267 13.10 15.26 13.84
N TYR A 268 14.13 14.41 13.88
CA TYR A 268 13.95 12.95 13.83
C TYR A 268 14.03 12.26 15.20
N ALA A 269 14.03 13.02 16.30
CA ALA A 269 14.17 12.49 17.65
C ALA A 269 13.09 11.46 18.00
N THR A 270 11.83 11.73 17.65
CA THR A 270 10.74 10.75 17.85
C THR A 270 10.96 9.51 17.01
N SER A 271 11.34 9.67 15.74
CA SER A 271 11.58 8.54 14.83
C SER A 271 12.70 7.63 15.35
N LEU A 272 13.79 8.19 15.88
CA LEU A 272 14.84 7.44 16.57
C LEU A 272 14.26 6.62 17.72
N PHE A 273 13.55 7.30 18.64
CA PHE A 273 12.99 6.65 19.82
C PHE A 273 12.01 5.53 19.45
N THR A 274 11.07 5.77 18.54
CA THR A 274 10.08 4.79 18.09
C THR A 274 10.73 3.58 17.41
N GLY A 275 11.77 3.80 16.60
CA GLY A 275 12.48 2.69 15.94
C GLY A 275 13.18 1.79 16.94
N MET A 276 13.84 2.39 17.92
CA MET A 276 14.48 1.68 19.00
C MET A 276 13.46 0.94 19.87
N SER A 277 12.39 1.60 20.32
CA SER A 277 11.42 0.98 21.23
C SER A 277 10.78 -0.27 20.64
N GLN A 278 10.62 -0.33 19.32
CA GLN A 278 10.12 -1.51 18.61
C GLN A 278 11.06 -2.73 18.68
N THR A 279 12.37 -2.54 18.88
CA THR A 279 13.37 -3.62 18.83
C THR A 279 13.98 -3.95 20.18
N MET A 280 14.18 -2.96 21.05
CA MET A 280 14.76 -3.15 22.39
C MET A 280 13.77 -2.91 23.54
N GLY A 281 12.54 -2.49 23.25
CA GLY A 281 11.54 -2.12 24.24
C GLY A 281 11.65 -0.66 24.73
N GLU A 282 10.53 -0.11 25.21
CA GLU A 282 10.42 1.31 25.60
C GLU A 282 11.36 1.70 26.75
N GLU A 283 11.52 0.84 27.77
CA GLU A 283 12.38 1.14 28.91
C GLU A 283 13.85 1.29 28.49
N ALA A 284 14.34 0.36 27.67
CA ALA A 284 15.71 0.40 27.16
C ALA A 284 15.93 1.60 26.22
N ALA A 285 14.98 1.85 25.32
CA ALA A 285 15.01 3.02 24.44
C ALA A 285 15.01 4.34 25.22
N THR A 286 14.25 4.42 26.32
CA THR A 286 14.19 5.61 27.18
C THR A 286 15.51 5.82 27.91
N LYS A 287 16.09 4.78 28.52
CA LYS A 287 17.39 4.86 29.20
C LYS A 287 18.50 5.29 28.23
N TRP A 288 18.49 4.71 27.03
CA TRP A 288 19.43 5.08 25.99
C TRP A 288 19.26 6.56 25.61
N LEU A 289 18.03 7.00 25.35
CA LEU A 289 17.77 8.38 24.94
C LEU A 289 18.15 9.40 26.01
N ALA A 290 17.88 9.08 27.28
CA ALA A 290 18.32 9.90 28.41
C ALA A 290 19.85 10.08 28.40
N SER A 291 20.61 9.00 28.18
CA SER A 291 22.07 9.09 28.09
C SER A 291 22.56 9.97 26.92
N ARG A 292 21.85 9.95 25.78
CA ARG A 292 22.18 10.80 24.63
C ARG A 292 21.80 12.26 24.83
N LEU A 293 20.74 12.53 25.58
CA LEU A 293 20.40 13.90 26.00
C LEU A 293 21.49 14.49 26.90
N ASP A 294 22.18 13.68 27.70
CA ASP A 294 23.29 14.13 28.53
C ASP A 294 24.54 14.53 27.72
N GLU A 295 24.72 13.97 26.53
CA GLU A 295 25.84 14.30 25.61
C GLU A 295 25.70 15.68 24.96
N VAL A 296 24.52 16.30 25.05
CA VAL A 296 24.21 17.50 24.27
C VAL A 296 23.78 18.64 25.19
N SER A 297 24.20 19.87 24.85
CA SER A 297 24.12 21.01 25.78
C SER A 297 22.97 21.97 25.50
N GLY A 298 22.40 22.52 26.57
CA GLY A 298 21.59 23.74 26.58
C GLY A 298 20.45 23.76 25.56
N PRO A 299 20.35 24.79 24.69
CA PRO A 299 19.21 24.98 23.78
C PRO A 299 18.95 23.81 22.81
N TYR A 300 19.96 22.99 22.54
CA TYR A 300 19.81 21.84 21.66
C TYR A 300 19.18 20.65 22.37
N ARG A 301 19.53 20.43 23.65
CA ARG A 301 18.87 19.45 24.53
C ARG A 301 17.38 19.77 24.67
N ASP A 302 17.06 21.05 24.90
CA ASP A 302 15.68 21.52 25.07
C ASP A 302 14.83 21.26 23.82
N ARG A 303 15.40 21.42 22.61
CA ARG A 303 14.70 21.13 21.35
C ARG A 303 14.46 19.65 21.13
N LEU A 304 15.45 18.80 21.44
CA LEU A 304 15.28 17.35 21.38
C LEU A 304 14.15 16.91 22.32
N LEU A 305 14.19 17.37 23.57
CA LEU A 305 13.13 17.13 24.55
C LEU A 305 11.78 17.63 24.07
N PHE A 306 11.71 18.86 23.54
CA PHE A 306 10.47 19.40 22.99
C PHE A 306 9.92 18.53 21.86
N SER A 307 10.75 18.10 20.90
CA SER A 307 10.29 17.26 19.81
C SER A 307 9.74 15.93 20.30
N LEU A 308 10.43 15.28 21.23
CA LEU A 308 10.00 14.01 21.83
C LEU A 308 8.68 14.16 22.58
N LEU A 309 8.55 15.20 23.42
CA LEU A 309 7.36 15.42 24.24
C LEU A 309 6.16 15.87 23.41
N ASN A 310 6.36 16.70 22.39
CA ASN A 310 5.28 17.20 21.56
C ASN A 310 4.61 16.07 20.76
N ASP A 311 5.42 15.14 20.24
CA ASP A 311 4.92 14.01 19.45
C ASP A 311 4.29 12.92 20.34
N GLN A 312 4.90 12.62 21.49
CA GLN A 312 4.35 11.66 22.47
C GLN A 312 3.04 12.17 23.08
N ARG A 313 2.94 13.47 23.38
CA ARG A 313 1.69 14.07 23.91
C ARG A 313 0.54 13.97 22.93
N MET A 314 0.80 14.06 21.62
CA MET A 314 -0.24 13.83 20.59
C MET A 314 -0.68 12.36 20.57
N ASN A 315 0.23 11.40 20.74
CA ASN A 315 -0.10 9.98 20.78
C ASN A 315 -0.89 9.57 22.04
N TYR A 316 -0.54 10.11 23.21
CA TYR A 316 -1.27 9.83 24.46
C TYR A 316 -2.60 10.56 24.57
N GLN A 317 -2.76 11.76 23.98
CA GLN A 317 -4.07 12.42 23.93
C GLN A 317 -5.09 11.66 23.07
N VAL A 318 -4.65 11.00 22.00
CA VAL A 318 -5.51 10.13 21.17
C VAL A 318 -5.87 8.85 21.94
N ALA A 319 -4.94 8.27 22.70
CA ALA A 319 -5.20 7.10 23.52
C ALA A 319 -6.15 7.40 24.70
N GLU A 320 -5.95 8.49 25.43
CA GLU A 320 -6.83 8.90 26.54
C GLU A 320 -8.24 9.29 26.08
N GLN A 321 -8.38 9.91 24.90
CA GLN A 321 -9.70 10.17 24.32
C GLN A 321 -10.40 8.89 23.83
N ALA A 322 -9.63 7.88 23.37
CA ALA A 322 -10.16 6.57 22.99
C ALA A 322 -10.49 5.68 24.21
N SER A 323 -9.95 6.00 25.38
CA SER A 323 -10.14 5.24 26.63
C SER A 323 -10.88 6.04 27.71
N ILE A 324 -11.86 6.87 27.35
CA ILE A 324 -12.85 7.32 28.34
C ILE A 324 -13.75 6.12 28.63
N PRO A 325 -13.70 5.51 29.84
CA PRO A 325 -14.67 4.51 30.20
C PRO A 325 -16.02 5.23 30.28
N CYS A 326 -16.98 4.82 29.44
CA CYS A 326 -18.38 5.13 29.69
C CYS A 326 -18.78 4.45 31.00
N HIS A 327 -18.51 5.09 32.13
CA HIS A 327 -19.08 4.68 33.39
C HIS A 327 -20.59 4.89 33.30
N SER A 328 -21.30 3.77 33.41
CA SER A 328 -22.75 3.62 33.47
C SER A 328 -23.42 4.77 34.22
N GLY A 329 -24.25 5.55 33.51
CA GLY A 329 -25.30 6.35 34.16
C GLY A 329 -25.66 7.69 33.53
N TRP A 330 -24.84 8.29 32.66
CA TRP A 330 -25.14 9.62 32.12
C TRP A 330 -24.99 9.66 30.60
N ARG A 331 -26.01 10.24 29.94
CA ARG A 331 -26.13 10.38 28.49
C ARG A 331 -24.88 11.05 27.91
N CYS A 332 -24.29 10.44 26.88
CA CYS A 332 -23.33 11.09 26.01
C CYS A 332 -24.01 12.28 25.32
N SER A 333 -23.75 13.51 25.77
CA SER A 333 -24.02 14.70 24.97
C SER A 333 -23.02 14.73 23.81
N SER A 334 -23.55 14.71 22.60
CA SER A 334 -22.83 14.95 21.36
C SER A 334 -21.96 16.21 21.46
N VAL A 335 -20.69 16.08 21.12
CA VAL A 335 -19.78 17.20 20.83
C VAL A 335 -20.46 18.11 19.79
N PRO A 336 -20.63 19.42 20.02
CA PRO A 336 -21.10 20.31 18.98
C PRO A 336 -20.00 20.47 17.91
N PRO A 337 -20.35 20.54 16.62
CA PRO A 337 -19.36 20.71 15.57
C PRO A 337 -18.62 22.04 15.76
N SER A 338 -17.30 21.99 15.59
CA SER A 338 -16.43 23.17 15.55
C SER A 338 -16.92 24.14 14.47
N PRO A 339 -17.02 25.46 14.74
CA PRO A 339 -17.50 26.40 13.74
C PRO A 339 -16.50 26.51 12.59
N SER A 340 -17.01 26.31 11.39
CA SER A 340 -16.32 26.52 10.11
C SER A 340 -15.76 27.93 10.02
N ALA A 341 -14.48 28.05 9.65
CA ALA A 341 -13.90 29.30 9.19
C ALA A 341 -14.58 29.71 7.87
N GLY A 342 -15.45 30.72 7.96
CA GLY A 342 -16.12 31.31 6.81
C GLY A 342 -16.92 32.55 7.21
N SER A 343 -16.56 33.68 6.60
CA SER A 343 -17.26 34.98 6.64
C SER A 343 -16.89 35.94 7.77
N ALA A 344 -15.77 36.65 7.59
CA ALA A 344 -15.64 38.02 8.06
C ALA A 344 -15.66 38.94 6.84
N ALA A 345 -16.86 39.24 6.34
CA ALA A 345 -17.08 40.31 5.39
C ALA A 345 -18.33 41.10 5.80
N THR A 346 -18.14 42.42 5.86
CA THR A 346 -19.14 43.51 5.86
C THR A 346 -19.72 43.93 7.21
N GLY A 347 -19.49 45.19 7.59
CA GLY A 347 -20.30 45.84 8.63
C GLY A 347 -19.80 47.09 9.35
N LEU A 348 -18.92 47.93 8.80
CA LEU A 348 -18.71 49.28 9.33
C LEU A 348 -18.90 50.32 8.23
N ASN A 349 -20.15 50.78 8.09
CA ASN A 349 -20.45 52.04 7.42
C ASN A 349 -21.71 52.68 8.01
N GLN A 350 -21.50 53.60 8.96
CA GLN A 350 -22.32 54.79 9.28
C GLN A 350 -21.33 55.77 9.92
N GLY A 351 -21.01 56.96 9.44
CA GLY A 351 -21.69 57.87 8.52
C GLY A 351 -21.76 59.23 9.22
N ARG A 352 -20.99 60.23 8.79
CA ARG A 352 -21.37 61.65 8.93
C ARG A 352 -20.50 62.59 8.10
N THR A 353 -21.18 63.20 7.15
CA THR A 353 -20.89 64.47 6.48
C THR A 353 -20.71 65.62 7.48
N MET A 354 -19.63 66.38 7.34
CA MET A 354 -19.60 67.77 6.83
C MET A 354 -18.22 68.02 6.20
#